data_AF-A0A7K5YYJ3-F1
#
_entry.id   AF-A0A7K5YYJ3-F1
#
_cell.length_a   1.000
_cell.length_b   1.000
_cell.length_c   1.000
_cell.angle_alpha   90.00
_cell.angle_beta   90.00
_cell.angle_gamma   90.00
#
_symmetry.space_group_name_H-M   'P 1'
#
loop_
_entity.id
_entity.type
_entity.pdbx_description
1 polymer ?
#
loop_
_entity_poly.entity_id
_entity_poly.type
_entity_poly.pdbx_seq_one_letter_code
_entity_poly.pdbx_strand_id
1 'polypeptide(L)'
;AAVLPRAARGLTEGLYCGRRVCYEVLGVSRQASKVEIARAYRQLARKYHPDRYRGEPAAPGGGAQAAHEKFLLIATAYETLKDEETRKDYDYMLDHPEEYYRHYYHYYSRRLAPKVDVRIVILVTVCAISVFQFFSWWSSYNEAINYLSTMPKYRIQATEIARQQGLLNKTKEKGKNRRSKEEIREEEEEIIKDIIKNKIDIKGGYQKPKIYDILLFQILLAPFYLCKYIVWYCWWIYCFTIKGQEYGVEEKLYIIRRYMKMSQSQFDSLEDHQKETFLERQLWIRENYEVYKREQEEELKKKMAMDPRWKRYRRWMKNEGPGRLTFIDD
;
A
#
# COMPACT_ATOMS: atom_id res chain seq x y z
N ALA A 1 49.74 18.66 -20.90
CA ALA A 1 48.32 18.42 -20.56
C ALA A 1 47.55 19.70 -20.87
N ALA A 2 46.68 19.70 -21.89
CA ALA A 2 45.94 20.90 -22.29
C ALA A 2 44.91 21.26 -21.20
N VAL A 3 45.09 22.43 -20.59
CA VAL A 3 44.16 22.98 -19.60
C VAL A 3 42.87 23.29 -20.35
N LEU A 4 41.84 22.46 -20.14
CA LEU A 4 40.50 22.74 -20.64
C LEU A 4 40.04 24.11 -20.09
N PRO A 5 39.37 24.95 -20.89
CA PRO A 5 38.86 26.24 -20.45
C PRO A 5 37.99 26.07 -19.20
N ARG A 6 37.94 27.08 -18.33
CA ARG A 6 37.28 27.04 -17.01
C ARG A 6 35.84 26.51 -17.06
N ALA A 7 35.13 26.76 -18.17
CA ALA A 7 33.77 26.26 -18.46
C ALA A 7 33.67 24.73 -18.65
N ALA A 8 34.76 24.05 -19.02
CA ALA A 8 34.77 22.62 -19.28
C ALA A 8 35.06 21.75 -18.02
N ARG A 9 35.34 22.37 -16.87
CA ARG A 9 35.58 21.64 -15.60
C ARG A 9 34.31 21.05 -14.97
N GLY A 10 33.12 21.53 -15.35
CA GLY A 10 31.82 21.03 -14.87
C GLY A 10 31.05 20.14 -15.83
N LEU A 11 31.60 19.89 -17.01
CA LEU A 11 30.92 19.11 -18.04
C LEU A 11 31.00 17.62 -17.71
N THR A 12 29.84 16.97 -17.64
CA THR A 12 29.72 15.57 -17.24
C THR A 12 29.38 14.71 -18.46
N GLU A 13 30.07 13.59 -18.59
CA GLU A 13 29.83 12.64 -19.67
C GLU A 13 28.44 11.99 -19.48
N GLY A 14 27.60 12.06 -20.52
CA GLY A 14 26.21 11.56 -20.49
C GLY A 14 25.13 12.61 -20.18
N LEU A 15 25.48 13.83 -19.76
CA LEU A 15 24.54 14.95 -19.64
C LEU A 15 24.71 15.92 -20.82
N TYR A 16 23.60 16.43 -21.35
CA TYR A 16 23.58 17.41 -22.45
C TYR A 16 24.54 17.03 -23.58
N CYS A 17 25.49 17.90 -23.94
CA CYS A 17 26.50 17.68 -24.98
C CYS A 17 27.77 16.95 -24.48
N GLY A 18 27.71 16.28 -23.33
CA GLY A 18 28.83 15.58 -22.73
C GLY A 18 29.95 16.53 -22.32
N ARG A 19 31.19 16.22 -22.71
CA ARG A 19 32.40 16.99 -22.38
C ARG A 19 32.60 18.25 -23.26
N ARG A 20 31.61 18.64 -24.07
CA ARG A 20 31.66 19.82 -24.96
C ARG A 20 30.58 20.82 -24.61
N VAL A 21 30.86 22.11 -24.82
CA VAL A 21 29.87 23.17 -24.60
C VAL A 21 28.88 23.18 -25.78
N CYS A 22 27.57 23.09 -25.53
CA CYS A 22 26.55 23.03 -26.58
C CYS A 22 26.55 24.26 -27.50
N TYR A 23 26.89 25.44 -26.96
CA TYR A 23 27.06 26.67 -27.74
C TYR A 23 28.21 26.54 -28.74
N GLU A 24 29.35 25.96 -28.34
CA GLU A 24 30.51 25.72 -29.21
C GLU A 24 30.20 24.66 -30.27
N VAL A 25 29.42 23.62 -29.93
CA VAL A 25 28.97 22.59 -30.89
C VAL A 25 28.17 23.22 -32.03
N LEU A 26 27.32 24.21 -31.74
CA LEU A 26 26.56 24.93 -32.75
C LEU A 26 27.31 26.12 -33.36
N GLY A 27 28.45 26.51 -32.79
CA GLY A 27 29.23 27.68 -33.23
C GLY A 27 28.53 29.01 -32.97
N VAL A 28 27.76 29.11 -31.87
CA VAL A 28 26.99 30.31 -31.50
C VAL A 28 27.42 30.81 -30.11
N SER A 29 27.23 32.09 -29.83
CA SER A 29 27.50 32.67 -28.50
C SER A 29 26.43 32.30 -27.48
N ARG A 30 26.76 32.37 -26.18
CA ARG A 30 25.77 32.22 -25.09
C ARG A 30 24.65 33.25 -25.15
N GLN A 31 24.87 34.40 -25.78
CA GLN A 31 23.88 35.46 -26.00
C GLN A 31 23.05 35.28 -27.28
N ALA A 32 23.27 34.19 -28.04
CA ALA A 32 22.61 34.00 -29.33
C ALA A 32 21.08 33.87 -29.18
N SER A 33 20.35 34.46 -30.12
CA SER A 33 18.89 34.41 -30.15
C SER A 33 18.40 33.02 -30.58
N LYS A 34 17.12 32.69 -30.28
CA LYS A 34 16.48 31.44 -30.72
C LYS A 34 16.55 31.27 -32.25
N VAL A 35 16.50 32.38 -33.00
CA VAL A 35 16.58 32.39 -34.47
C VAL A 35 17.99 32.02 -34.95
N GLU A 36 19.03 32.59 -34.33
CA GLU A 36 20.44 32.31 -34.65
C GLU A 36 20.79 30.85 -34.36
N ILE A 37 20.37 30.34 -33.19
CA ILE A 37 20.54 28.94 -32.79
C ILE A 37 19.89 28.01 -33.81
N ALA A 38 18.64 28.30 -34.22
CA ALA A 38 17.95 27.50 -35.23
C ALA A 38 18.60 27.59 -36.62
N ARG A 39 19.17 28.75 -36.99
CA ARG A 39 19.89 28.92 -38.26
C ARG A 39 21.18 28.10 -38.27
N ALA A 40 21.97 28.18 -37.21
CA ALA A 40 23.22 27.44 -37.06
C ALA A 40 22.98 25.92 -37.09
N TYR A 41 21.96 25.45 -36.35
CA TYR A 41 21.53 24.05 -36.39
C TYR A 41 21.19 23.59 -37.82
N ARG A 42 20.35 24.33 -38.56
CA ARG A 42 19.96 23.94 -39.94
C ARG A 42 21.14 23.90 -40.91
N GLN A 43 22.17 24.73 -40.71
CA GLN A 43 23.38 24.71 -41.54
C GLN A 43 24.23 23.48 -41.22
N LEU A 44 24.46 23.21 -39.94
CA LEU A 44 25.26 22.08 -39.47
C LEU A 44 24.57 20.74 -39.73
N ALA A 45 23.26 20.64 -39.52
CA ALA A 45 22.46 19.45 -39.80
C ALA A 45 22.52 19.06 -41.29
N ARG A 46 22.45 20.04 -42.22
CA ARG A 46 22.64 19.78 -43.66
C ARG A 46 24.08 19.39 -44.01
N LYS A 47 25.06 19.86 -43.25
CA LYS A 47 26.48 19.53 -43.46
C LYS A 47 26.78 18.09 -43.05
N TYR A 48 26.30 17.68 -41.88
CA TYR A 48 26.58 16.39 -41.27
C TYR A 48 25.45 15.36 -41.43
N HIS A 49 24.47 15.61 -42.31
CA HIS A 49 23.36 14.68 -42.54
C HIS A 49 23.88 13.32 -43.03
N PRO A 50 23.45 12.18 -42.44
CA PRO A 50 23.95 10.86 -42.78
C PRO A 50 23.76 10.51 -44.27
N ASP A 51 22.71 11.02 -44.91
CA ASP A 51 22.44 10.78 -46.34
C ASP A 51 23.55 11.28 -47.27
N ARG A 52 24.32 12.29 -46.85
CA ARG A 52 25.44 12.80 -47.64
C ARG A 52 26.66 11.88 -47.61
N TYR A 53 26.70 10.95 -46.66
CA TYR A 53 27.84 10.07 -46.39
C TYR A 53 27.48 8.58 -46.55
N ARG A 54 26.29 8.25 -47.10
CA ARG A 54 25.80 6.86 -47.29
C ARG A 54 26.67 5.96 -48.19
N GLY A 55 27.66 6.52 -48.89
CA GLY A 55 28.56 5.79 -49.80
C GLY A 55 30.04 5.75 -49.39
N GLU A 56 30.41 6.31 -48.23
CA GLU A 56 31.80 6.27 -47.76
C GLU A 56 32.07 4.97 -47.00
N PRO A 57 33.21 4.28 -47.26
CA PRO A 57 33.57 3.06 -46.54
C PRO A 57 33.70 3.37 -45.05
N ALA A 58 33.12 2.51 -44.22
CA ALA A 58 33.21 2.56 -42.77
C ALA A 58 34.63 2.17 -42.32
N ALA A 59 35.61 3.04 -42.57
CA ALA A 59 36.91 2.95 -41.93
C ALA A 59 36.76 3.30 -40.44
N PRO A 60 37.50 2.65 -39.52
CA PRO A 60 37.54 3.07 -38.12
C PRO A 60 38.04 4.51 -38.02
N GLY A 61 37.18 5.44 -37.60
CA GLY A 61 37.44 6.89 -37.59
C GLY A 61 37.10 7.62 -38.89
N GLY A 62 36.48 6.94 -39.87
CA GLY A 62 36.12 7.45 -41.19
C GLY A 62 34.75 8.14 -41.28
N GLY A 63 34.56 8.89 -42.37
CA GLY A 63 33.62 10.01 -42.48
C GLY A 63 32.15 9.73 -42.16
N ALA A 64 31.61 8.56 -42.51
CA ALA A 64 30.20 8.24 -42.25
C ALA A 64 29.86 8.09 -40.76
N GLN A 65 30.67 7.34 -39.99
CA GLN A 65 30.48 7.17 -38.54
C GLN A 65 30.75 8.48 -37.80
N ALA A 66 31.84 9.18 -38.15
CA ALA A 66 32.17 10.47 -37.57
C ALA A 66 31.13 11.57 -37.88
N ALA A 67 30.49 11.52 -39.06
CA ALA A 67 29.38 12.41 -39.41
C ALA A 67 28.13 12.11 -38.59
N HIS A 68 27.80 10.83 -38.37
CA HIS A 68 26.67 10.42 -37.54
C HIS A 68 26.81 10.89 -36.08
N GLU A 69 27.97 10.66 -35.46
CA GLU A 69 28.25 11.11 -34.09
C GLU A 69 28.16 12.64 -33.97
N LYS A 70 28.73 13.37 -34.93
CA LYS A 70 28.62 14.84 -34.98
C LYS A 70 27.18 15.28 -35.15
N PHE A 71 26.40 14.60 -35.98
CA PHE A 71 24.99 14.92 -36.18
C PHE A 71 24.18 14.74 -34.90
N LEU A 72 24.37 13.63 -34.17
CA LEU A 72 23.74 13.39 -32.87
C LEU A 72 24.11 14.49 -31.86
N LEU A 73 25.40 14.85 -31.79
CA LEU A 73 25.87 15.90 -30.89
C LEU A 73 25.25 17.27 -31.24
N ILE A 74 25.14 17.61 -32.53
CA ILE A 74 24.49 18.84 -33.02
C ILE A 74 23.00 18.85 -32.68
N ALA A 75 22.31 17.70 -32.82
CA ALA A 75 20.91 17.56 -32.46
C ALA A 75 20.70 17.77 -30.96
N THR A 76 21.50 17.11 -30.10
CA THR A 76 21.44 17.29 -28.65
C THR A 76 21.73 18.72 -28.21
N ALA A 77 22.70 19.39 -28.85
CA ALA A 77 23.00 20.79 -28.59
C ALA A 77 21.82 21.71 -28.93
N TYR A 78 21.18 21.47 -30.07
CA TYR A 78 19.99 22.22 -30.45
C TYR A 78 18.81 21.94 -29.53
N GLU A 79 18.53 20.69 -29.17
CA GLU A 79 17.46 20.33 -28.22
C GLU A 79 17.65 21.02 -26.87
N THR A 80 18.89 21.05 -26.37
CA THR A 80 19.23 21.70 -25.09
C THR A 80 19.03 23.22 -25.14
N LEU A 81 19.40 23.86 -26.25
CA LEU A 81 19.41 25.33 -26.37
C LEU A 81 18.13 25.93 -27.00
N LYS A 82 17.28 25.11 -27.63
CA LYS A 82 16.06 25.52 -28.30
C LYS A 82 14.99 25.99 -27.32
N ASP A 83 14.74 25.19 -26.28
CA ASP A 83 13.76 25.53 -25.25
C ASP A 83 14.40 26.42 -24.18
N GLU A 84 13.62 27.38 -23.69
CA GLU A 84 14.15 28.41 -22.79
C GLU A 84 14.42 27.86 -21.40
N GLU A 85 13.60 26.93 -20.93
CA GLU A 85 13.81 26.32 -19.62
C GLU A 85 15.02 25.38 -19.63
N THR A 86 15.16 24.54 -20.66
CA THR A 86 16.34 23.65 -20.80
C THR A 86 17.62 24.45 -20.98
N ARG A 87 17.56 25.58 -21.69
CA ARG A 87 18.68 26.51 -21.83
C ARG A 87 19.04 27.16 -20.50
N LYS A 88 18.05 27.59 -19.70
CA LYS A 88 18.28 28.15 -18.36
C LYS A 88 18.96 27.13 -17.44
N ASP A 89 18.51 25.88 -17.43
CA ASP A 89 19.14 24.81 -16.64
C ASP A 89 20.56 24.52 -17.11
N TYR A 90 20.78 24.50 -18.43
CA TYR A 90 22.11 24.30 -19.00
C TYR A 90 23.07 25.45 -18.67
N ASP A 91 22.60 26.68 -18.80
CA ASP A 91 23.32 27.89 -18.42
C ASP A 91 23.66 27.89 -16.93
N TYR A 92 22.71 27.49 -16.09
CA TYR A 92 22.90 27.35 -14.65
C TYR A 92 23.94 26.27 -14.31
N MET A 93 23.93 25.14 -15.03
CA MET A 93 24.97 24.11 -14.90
C MET A 93 26.36 24.61 -15.28
N LEU A 94 26.48 25.43 -16.31
CA LEU A 94 27.76 26.02 -16.71
C LEU A 94 28.30 27.00 -15.65
N ASP A 95 27.42 27.73 -14.97
CA ASP A 95 27.79 28.71 -13.94
C ASP A 95 28.07 28.04 -12.57
N HIS A 96 27.42 26.92 -12.26
CA HIS A 96 27.49 26.21 -10.98
C HIS A 96 27.92 24.73 -11.13
N PRO A 97 29.12 24.45 -11.62
CA PRO A 97 29.59 23.09 -11.91
C PRO A 97 29.66 22.18 -10.66
N GLU A 98 29.72 22.75 -9.46
CA GLU A 98 29.77 22.04 -8.18
C GLU A 98 28.49 21.29 -7.82
N GLU A 99 27.33 21.71 -8.34
CA GLU A 99 26.01 21.15 -7.97
C GLU A 99 25.63 19.89 -8.79
N TYR A 100 26.55 18.94 -8.92
CA TYR A 100 26.42 17.74 -9.76
C TYR A 100 25.05 17.04 -9.66
N TYR A 101 24.61 16.72 -8.43
CA TYR A 101 23.36 15.98 -8.21
C TYR A 101 22.12 16.75 -8.65
N ARG A 102 22.13 18.09 -8.53
CA ARG A 102 21.00 18.92 -8.93
C ARG A 102 20.86 18.95 -10.44
N HIS A 103 21.96 19.13 -11.16
CA HIS A 103 21.96 19.11 -12.63
C HIS A 103 21.54 17.76 -13.18
N TYR A 104 22.02 16.67 -12.56
CA TYR A 104 21.60 15.31 -12.87
C TYR A 104 20.08 15.15 -12.68
N TYR A 105 19.56 15.56 -11.52
CA TYR A 105 18.13 15.47 -11.24
C TYR A 105 17.28 16.27 -12.24
N HIS A 106 17.63 17.52 -12.54
CA HIS A 106 16.88 18.34 -13.50
C HIS A 106 16.93 17.77 -14.93
N TYR A 107 18.10 17.30 -15.39
CA TYR A 107 18.26 16.71 -16.71
C TYR A 107 17.38 15.46 -16.88
N TYR A 108 17.44 14.53 -15.92
CA TYR A 108 16.64 13.31 -15.98
C TYR A 108 15.16 13.54 -15.69
N SER A 109 14.83 14.42 -14.75
CA SER A 109 13.44 14.78 -14.45
C SER A 109 12.76 15.33 -15.71
N ARG A 110 13.37 16.23 -16.49
CA ARG A 110 12.73 16.73 -17.72
C ARG A 110 12.53 15.65 -18.80
N ARG A 111 13.43 14.67 -18.89
CA ARG A 111 13.37 13.61 -19.91
C ARG A 111 12.47 12.45 -19.51
N LEU A 112 12.41 12.12 -18.23
CA LEU A 112 11.73 10.94 -17.69
C LEU A 112 10.49 11.26 -16.86
N ALA A 113 10.26 12.53 -16.49
CA ALA A 113 9.08 12.89 -15.70
C ALA A 113 7.82 12.49 -16.47
N PRO A 114 6.95 11.69 -15.85
CA PRO A 114 5.66 11.38 -16.45
C PRO A 114 4.90 12.69 -16.65
N LYS A 115 4.28 12.84 -17.83
CA LYS A 115 3.45 14.01 -18.14
C LYS A 115 2.19 14.12 -17.25
N VAL A 116 1.90 13.08 -16.48
CA VAL A 116 0.77 13.01 -15.54
C VAL A 116 1.28 13.23 -14.12
N ASP A 117 0.57 14.08 -13.37
CA ASP A 117 0.86 14.32 -11.96
C ASP A 117 0.66 13.03 -11.16
N VAL A 118 1.72 12.56 -10.51
CA VAL A 118 1.75 11.35 -9.69
C VAL A 118 0.69 11.42 -8.58
N ARG A 119 0.35 12.61 -8.09
CA ARG A 119 -0.68 12.82 -7.05
C ARG A 119 -2.06 12.38 -7.53
N ILE A 120 -2.39 12.65 -8.79
CA ILE A 120 -3.67 12.25 -9.39
C ILE A 120 -3.72 10.72 -9.48
N VAL A 121 -2.63 10.10 -9.89
CA VAL A 121 -2.53 8.62 -9.96
C VAL A 121 -2.73 8.01 -8.57
N ILE A 122 -2.09 8.56 -7.55
CA ILE A 122 -2.25 8.11 -6.16
C ILE A 122 -3.71 8.28 -5.70
N LEU A 123 -4.33 9.43 -5.96
CA LEU A 123 -5.73 9.65 -5.56
C LEU A 123 -6.67 8.65 -6.24
N VAL A 124 -6.55 8.47 -7.56
CA VAL A 124 -7.42 7.55 -8.32
C VAL A 124 -7.24 6.11 -7.85
N THR A 125 -5.99 5.68 -7.63
CA THR A 125 -5.69 4.33 -7.13
C THR A 125 -6.22 4.11 -5.72
N VAL A 126 -6.07 5.07 -4.80
CA VAL A 126 -6.65 4.99 -3.45
C VAL A 126 -8.17 4.95 -3.49
N CYS A 127 -8.82 5.75 -4.34
CA CYS A 127 -10.26 5.69 -4.54
C CYS A 127 -10.72 4.33 -5.09
N ALA A 128 -10.03 3.79 -6.09
CA ALA A 128 -10.35 2.48 -6.67
C ALA A 128 -10.23 1.35 -5.63
N ILE A 129 -9.15 1.34 -4.84
CA ILE A 129 -8.94 0.38 -3.75
C ILE A 129 -10.04 0.53 -2.70
N SER A 130 -10.40 1.77 -2.34
CA SER A 130 -11.44 2.05 -1.35
C SER A 130 -12.81 1.53 -1.79
N VAL A 131 -13.17 1.70 -3.06
CA VAL A 131 -14.40 1.17 -3.64
C VAL A 131 -14.38 -0.36 -3.60
N PHE A 132 -13.30 -0.98 -4.05
CA PHE A 132 -13.15 -2.44 -4.03
C PHE A 132 -13.24 -3.01 -2.60
N GLN A 133 -12.59 -2.37 -1.63
CA GLN A 133 -12.66 -2.75 -0.22
C GLN A 133 -14.10 -2.71 0.31
N PHE A 134 -14.84 -1.63 0.04
CA PHE A 134 -16.22 -1.50 0.48
C PHE A 134 -17.11 -2.61 -0.10
N PHE A 135 -17.00 -2.89 -1.40
CA PHE A 135 -17.74 -3.98 -2.03
C PHE A 135 -17.35 -5.35 -1.49
N SER A 136 -16.06 -5.59 -1.28
CA SER A 136 -15.56 -6.83 -0.70
C SER A 136 -16.12 -7.06 0.70
N TRP A 137 -16.03 -6.06 1.59
CA TRP A 137 -16.58 -6.16 2.95
C TRP A 137 -18.10 -6.28 2.98
N TRP A 138 -18.80 -5.56 2.11
CA TRP A 138 -20.25 -5.70 1.96
C TRP A 138 -20.63 -7.13 1.56
N SER A 139 -19.90 -7.71 0.60
CA SER A 139 -20.10 -9.10 0.16
C SER A 139 -19.85 -10.07 1.30
N SER A 140 -18.70 -9.97 1.99
CA SER A 140 -18.36 -10.83 3.12
C SER A 140 -19.38 -10.71 4.26
N TYR A 141 -19.84 -9.51 4.59
CA TYR A 141 -20.89 -9.30 5.60
C TYR A 141 -22.19 -10.02 5.24
N ASN A 142 -22.65 -9.89 3.99
CA ASN A 142 -23.87 -10.55 3.53
C ASN A 142 -23.73 -12.08 3.53
N GLU A 143 -22.56 -12.60 3.16
CA GLU A 143 -22.26 -14.03 3.22
C GLU A 143 -22.30 -14.56 4.67
N ALA A 144 -21.73 -13.82 5.62
CA ALA A 144 -21.79 -14.16 7.04
C ALA A 144 -23.23 -14.18 7.56
N ILE A 145 -24.07 -13.20 7.19
CA ILE A 145 -25.49 -13.18 7.57
C ILE A 145 -26.23 -14.38 6.98
N ASN A 146 -25.99 -14.70 5.71
CA ASN A 146 -26.58 -15.87 5.07
C ASN A 146 -26.15 -17.15 5.79
N TYR A 147 -24.86 -17.33 6.09
CA TYR A 147 -24.36 -18.46 6.86
C TYR A 147 -25.02 -18.56 8.24
N LEU A 148 -25.09 -17.47 9.00
CA LEU A 148 -25.73 -17.44 10.32
C LEU A 148 -27.21 -17.82 10.25
N SER A 149 -27.92 -17.47 9.18
CA SER A 149 -29.33 -17.85 8.99
C SER A 149 -29.53 -19.36 8.73
N THR A 150 -28.51 -20.05 8.22
CA THR A 150 -28.54 -21.51 8.04
C THR A 150 -28.26 -22.28 9.33
N MET A 151 -27.52 -21.67 10.25
CA MET A 151 -27.13 -22.30 11.52
C MET A 151 -28.35 -22.44 12.45
N PRO A 152 -28.69 -23.67 12.92
CA PRO A 152 -29.92 -23.91 13.70
C PRO A 152 -30.01 -23.05 14.95
N LYS A 153 -28.89 -22.86 15.67
CA LYS A 153 -28.83 -22.08 16.92
C LYS A 153 -29.35 -20.65 16.73
N TYR A 154 -28.82 -19.93 15.74
CA TYR A 154 -29.18 -18.53 15.50
C TYR A 154 -30.55 -18.41 14.85
N ARG A 155 -30.92 -19.35 13.98
CA ARG A 155 -32.25 -19.38 13.37
C ARG A 155 -33.35 -19.53 14.42
N ILE A 156 -33.20 -20.47 15.36
CA ILE A 156 -34.19 -20.66 16.44
C ILE A 156 -34.33 -19.39 17.27
N GLN A 157 -33.20 -18.82 17.70
CA GLN A 157 -33.18 -17.55 18.46
C GLN A 157 -33.86 -16.41 17.70
N ALA A 158 -33.55 -16.23 16.42
CA ALA A 158 -34.15 -15.21 15.58
C ALA A 158 -35.66 -15.42 15.40
N THR A 159 -36.11 -16.67 15.20
CA THR A 159 -37.55 -16.97 15.09
C THR A 159 -38.32 -16.72 16.38
N GLU A 160 -37.70 -16.97 17.53
CA GLU A 160 -38.31 -16.72 18.84
C GLU A 160 -38.47 -15.21 19.08
N ILE A 161 -37.43 -14.43 18.76
CA ILE A 161 -37.48 -12.96 18.79
C ILE A 161 -38.54 -12.43 17.81
N ALA A 162 -38.61 -12.98 16.59
CA ALA A 162 -39.60 -12.59 15.60
C ALA A 162 -41.03 -12.85 16.09
N ARG A 163 -41.24 -13.98 16.77
CA ARG A 163 -42.53 -14.34 17.38
C ARG A 163 -42.88 -13.41 18.54
N GLN A 164 -41.92 -13.07 19.40
CA GLN A 164 -42.10 -12.11 20.48
C GLN A 164 -42.46 -10.71 19.94
N GLN A 165 -41.87 -10.30 18.83
CA GLN A 165 -42.16 -9.03 18.16
C GLN A 165 -43.45 -9.05 17.32
N GLY A 166 -44.14 -10.19 17.25
CA GLY A 166 -45.37 -10.35 16.46
C GLY A 166 -45.17 -10.33 14.94
N LEU A 167 -43.92 -10.41 14.46
CA LEU A 167 -43.57 -10.26 13.04
C LEU A 167 -43.97 -11.49 12.19
N LEU A 168 -44.06 -12.67 12.80
CA LEU A 168 -44.38 -13.93 12.11
C LEU A 168 -45.90 -14.20 12.00
N ASN A 169 -46.74 -13.55 12.82
CA ASN A 169 -48.17 -13.84 12.85
C ASN A 169 -48.96 -12.77 12.08
N LYS A 170 -48.99 -12.85 10.75
CA LYS A 170 -49.98 -12.11 9.96
C LYS A 170 -51.27 -12.92 9.82
N THR A 171 -52.40 -12.28 10.13
CA THR A 171 -53.75 -12.79 9.90
C THR A 171 -53.90 -13.21 8.44
N LYS A 172 -54.38 -14.44 8.20
CA LYS A 172 -54.58 -15.01 6.85
C LYS A 172 -55.33 -14.01 5.95
N GLU A 173 -54.61 -13.37 5.02
CA GLU A 173 -55.21 -12.51 3.99
C GLU A 173 -56.22 -13.36 3.18
N LYS A 174 -57.52 -13.06 3.29
CA LYS A 174 -58.59 -13.71 2.51
C LYS A 174 -58.90 -12.84 1.30
N GLY A 175 -58.71 -13.38 0.09
CA GLY A 175 -59.09 -12.73 -1.17
C GLY A 175 -58.19 -13.09 -2.34
N LYS A 176 -58.42 -12.45 -3.49
CA LYS A 176 -57.64 -12.62 -4.75
C LYS A 176 -56.14 -12.28 -4.63
N ASN A 177 -55.71 -11.62 -3.56
CA ASN A 177 -54.30 -11.30 -3.25
C ASN A 177 -53.68 -12.31 -2.26
N ARG A 178 -53.87 -13.62 -2.48
CA ARG A 178 -53.22 -14.64 -1.65
C ARG A 178 -51.77 -14.79 -2.11
N ARG A 179 -50.83 -14.28 -1.31
CA ARG A 179 -49.37 -14.44 -1.55
C ARG A 179 -49.02 -15.91 -1.74
N SER A 180 -48.07 -16.17 -2.63
CA SER A 180 -47.59 -17.53 -2.87
C SER A 180 -46.91 -18.08 -1.61
N LYS A 181 -46.89 -19.42 -1.46
CA LYS A 181 -46.19 -20.07 -0.32
C LYS A 181 -44.69 -19.74 -0.32
N GLU A 182 -44.13 -19.47 -1.50
CA GLU A 182 -42.73 -19.12 -1.69
C GLU A 182 -42.44 -17.68 -1.25
N GLU A 183 -43.29 -16.72 -1.62
CA GLU A 183 -43.22 -15.33 -1.13
C GLU A 183 -43.30 -15.24 0.40
N ILE A 184 -44.19 -16.03 1.02
CA ILE A 184 -44.31 -16.06 2.48
C ILE A 184 -43.01 -16.59 3.12
N ARG A 185 -42.39 -17.60 2.51
CA ARG A 185 -41.11 -18.15 3.00
C ARG A 185 -39.98 -17.15 2.84
N GLU A 186 -39.93 -16.41 1.73
CA GLU A 186 -38.94 -15.36 1.50
C GLU A 186 -39.09 -14.21 2.51
N GLU A 187 -40.33 -13.75 2.77
CA GLU A 187 -40.61 -12.75 3.80
C GLU A 187 -40.15 -13.21 5.20
N GLU A 188 -40.45 -14.46 5.57
CA GLU A 188 -39.99 -15.04 6.84
C GLU A 188 -38.46 -15.10 6.92
N GLU A 189 -37.79 -15.49 5.82
CA GLU A 189 -36.33 -15.52 5.75
C GLU A 189 -35.71 -14.11 5.84
N GLU A 190 -36.32 -13.10 5.22
CA GLU A 190 -35.88 -11.71 5.35
C GLU A 190 -36.03 -11.19 6.78
N ILE A 191 -37.15 -11.48 7.44
CA ILE A 191 -37.38 -11.12 8.85
C ILE A 191 -36.31 -11.76 9.75
N ILE A 192 -36.02 -13.05 9.53
CA ILE A 192 -34.97 -13.76 10.28
C ILE A 192 -33.60 -13.11 10.04
N LYS A 193 -33.26 -12.79 8.78
CA LYS A 193 -31.99 -12.11 8.45
C LYS A 193 -31.92 -10.72 9.08
N ASP A 194 -33.00 -9.96 9.11
CA ASP A 194 -33.04 -8.62 9.71
C ASP A 194 -32.82 -8.68 11.24
N ILE A 195 -33.47 -9.64 11.92
CA ILE A 195 -33.25 -9.86 13.35
C ILE A 195 -31.80 -10.24 13.62
N ILE A 196 -31.21 -11.11 12.80
CA ILE A 196 -29.79 -11.47 12.91
C ILE A 196 -28.91 -10.23 12.72
N LYS A 197 -29.16 -9.39 11.70
CA LYS A 197 -28.41 -8.15 11.46
C LYS A 197 -28.47 -7.17 12.64
N ASN A 198 -29.62 -7.09 13.31
CA ASN A 198 -29.87 -6.11 14.37
C ASN A 198 -29.44 -6.60 15.76
N LYS A 199 -29.47 -7.91 16.01
CA LYS A 199 -29.21 -8.49 17.33
C LYS A 199 -27.85 -9.16 17.46
N ILE A 200 -27.24 -9.60 16.37
CA ILE A 200 -25.93 -10.27 16.41
C ILE A 200 -24.84 -9.25 16.04
N ASP A 201 -23.98 -8.94 17.00
CA ASP A 201 -22.78 -8.13 16.75
C ASP A 201 -21.68 -9.02 16.14
N ILE A 202 -21.59 -9.00 14.81
CA ILE A 202 -20.55 -9.73 14.08
C ILE A 202 -19.25 -8.93 14.18
N LYS A 203 -18.30 -9.45 14.96
CA LYS A 203 -16.96 -8.87 15.12
C LYS A 203 -15.96 -9.42 14.11
N GLY A 204 -14.91 -8.66 13.80
CA GLY A 204 -13.79 -9.09 12.94
C GLY A 204 -14.01 -8.80 11.45
N GLY A 205 -13.43 -9.63 10.57
CA GLY A 205 -13.42 -9.40 9.11
C GLY A 205 -14.79 -9.48 8.40
N TYR A 206 -15.83 -9.85 9.12
CA TYR A 206 -17.22 -9.94 8.65
C TYR A 206 -18.11 -8.89 9.30
N GLN A 207 -17.54 -7.83 9.88
CA GLN A 207 -18.32 -6.75 10.49
C GLN A 207 -19.06 -5.94 9.43
N LYS A 208 -20.18 -5.34 9.82
CA LYS A 208 -20.91 -4.38 8.98
C LYS A 208 -19.96 -3.25 8.55
N PRO A 209 -19.80 -2.99 7.24
CA PRO A 209 -18.84 -1.99 6.76
C PRO A 209 -19.24 -0.60 7.25
N LYS A 210 -18.31 0.09 7.92
CA LYS A 210 -18.45 1.50 8.30
C LYS A 210 -17.67 2.36 7.32
N ILE A 211 -18.18 3.56 7.04
CA ILE A 211 -17.57 4.47 6.06
C ILE A 211 -16.19 4.92 6.52
N TYR A 212 -15.99 5.13 7.83
CA TYR A 212 -14.70 5.55 8.41
C TYR A 212 -13.61 4.48 8.33
N ASP A 213 -13.98 3.20 8.15
CA ASP A 213 -13.03 2.09 8.05
C ASP A 213 -12.44 1.97 6.63
N ILE A 214 -13.02 2.66 5.65
CA ILE A 214 -12.53 2.68 4.27
C ILE A 214 -11.18 3.40 4.21
N LEU A 215 -10.23 2.87 3.44
CA LEU A 215 -8.86 3.40 3.33
C LEU A 215 -8.80 4.91 3.08
N LEU A 216 -9.63 5.44 2.18
CA LEU A 216 -9.68 6.88 1.88
C LEU A 216 -9.95 7.72 3.14
N PHE A 217 -10.95 7.33 3.95
CA PHE A 217 -11.30 8.04 5.17
C PHE A 217 -10.28 7.81 6.27
N GLN A 218 -9.66 6.62 6.34
CA GLN A 218 -8.56 6.35 7.25
C GLN A 218 -7.37 7.27 6.98
N ILE A 219 -6.99 7.47 5.71
CA ILE A 219 -5.90 8.39 5.33
C ILE A 219 -6.26 9.82 5.70
N LEU A 220 -7.51 10.23 5.46
CA LEU A 220 -7.97 11.59 5.77
C LEU A 220 -8.00 11.86 7.29
N LEU A 221 -8.40 10.87 8.09
CA LEU A 221 -8.46 10.98 9.54
C LEU A 221 -7.14 10.63 10.25
N ALA A 222 -6.17 10.03 9.55
CA ALA A 222 -4.90 9.61 10.13
C ALA A 222 -4.15 10.75 10.85
N PRO A 223 -4.06 11.99 10.31
CA PRO A 223 -3.43 13.10 11.02
C PRO A 223 -4.13 13.42 12.35
N PHE A 224 -5.47 13.39 12.35
CA PHE A 224 -6.26 13.64 13.56
C PHE A 224 -6.02 12.55 14.62
N TYR A 225 -6.06 11.27 14.23
CA TYR A 225 -5.79 10.17 15.16
C TYR A 225 -4.34 10.19 15.67
N LEU A 226 -3.38 10.56 14.82
CA LEU A 226 -1.99 10.74 15.21
C LEU A 226 -1.84 11.84 16.25
N CYS A 227 -2.44 13.01 16.05
CA CYS A 227 -2.43 14.10 17.02
C CYS A 227 -3.08 13.66 18.35
N LYS A 228 -4.25 13.02 18.30
CA LYS A 228 -4.93 12.48 19.49
C LYS A 228 -4.03 11.50 20.24
N TYR A 229 -3.34 10.61 19.53
CA TYR A 229 -2.41 9.65 20.11
C TYR A 229 -1.20 10.33 20.75
N ILE A 230 -0.63 11.35 20.11
CA ILE A 230 0.49 12.11 20.67
C ILE A 230 0.07 12.80 21.98
N VAL A 231 -1.08 13.46 22.00
CA VAL A 231 -1.61 14.11 23.21
C VAL A 231 -1.81 13.08 24.33
N TRP A 232 -2.47 11.95 24.01
CA TRP A 232 -2.66 10.87 24.97
C TRP A 232 -1.32 10.30 25.48
N TYR A 233 -0.32 10.15 24.61
CA TYR A 233 0.99 9.62 24.95
C TYR A 233 1.80 10.59 25.83
N CYS A 234 1.77 11.89 25.53
CA CYS A 234 2.36 12.91 26.38
C CYS A 234 1.71 12.94 27.76
N TRP A 235 0.37 12.85 27.82
CA TRP A 235 -0.37 12.72 29.07
C TRP A 235 0.01 11.46 29.84
N TRP A 236 0.13 10.32 29.15
CA TRP A 236 0.53 9.04 29.75
C TRP A 236 1.94 9.14 30.38
N ILE A 237 2.92 9.70 29.67
CA ILE A 237 4.27 9.91 30.20
C ILE A 237 4.21 10.81 31.44
N TYR A 238 3.45 11.90 31.37
CA TYR A 238 3.33 12.83 32.49
C TYR A 238 2.74 12.14 33.74
N CYS A 239 1.65 11.40 33.61
CA CYS A 239 0.99 10.75 34.75
C CYS A 239 1.80 9.58 35.32
N PHE A 240 2.31 8.69 34.47
CA PHE A 240 2.91 7.43 34.93
C PHE A 240 4.43 7.48 35.07
N THR A 241 5.13 8.30 34.28
CA THR A 241 6.60 8.41 34.36
C THR A 241 7.04 9.57 35.25
N ILE A 242 6.38 10.73 35.18
CA ILE A 242 6.79 11.91 35.95
C ILE A 242 6.11 11.95 37.33
N LYS A 243 4.78 11.77 37.38
CA LYS A 243 4.03 11.77 38.64
C LYS A 243 4.05 10.43 39.38
N GLY A 244 4.37 9.33 38.71
CA GLY A 244 4.42 8.00 39.32
C GLY A 244 3.08 7.52 39.86
N GLN A 245 1.96 7.86 39.20
CA GLN A 245 0.64 7.38 39.62
C GLN A 245 0.49 5.88 39.43
N GLU A 246 -0.31 5.22 40.29
CA GLU A 246 -0.65 3.81 40.10
C GLU A 246 -1.57 3.62 38.89
N TYR A 247 -1.39 2.52 38.17
CA TYR A 247 -2.23 2.19 37.00
C TYR A 247 -3.65 1.85 37.44
N GLY A 248 -4.63 2.55 36.85
CA GLY A 248 -6.03 2.19 36.93
C GLY A 248 -6.34 0.91 36.16
N VAL A 249 -7.60 0.49 36.20
CA VAL A 249 -8.05 -0.76 35.55
C VAL A 249 -7.91 -0.68 34.04
N GLU A 250 -8.27 0.45 33.43
CA GLU A 250 -8.18 0.64 31.97
C GLU A 250 -6.74 0.65 31.48
N GLU A 251 -5.84 1.27 32.24
CA GLU A 251 -4.41 1.34 31.92
C GLU A 251 -3.74 -0.03 32.04
N LYS A 252 -4.11 -0.80 33.08
CA LYS A 252 -3.69 -2.21 33.22
C LYS A 252 -4.13 -3.03 32.01
N LEU A 253 -5.40 -2.93 31.61
CA LEU A 253 -5.93 -3.62 30.44
C LEU A 253 -5.22 -3.19 29.15
N TYR A 254 -4.91 -1.91 28.99
CA TYR A 254 -4.14 -1.40 27.84
C TYR A 254 -2.74 -2.03 27.76
N ILE A 255 -2.02 -2.12 28.89
CA ILE A 255 -0.69 -2.75 28.96
C ILE A 255 -0.80 -4.25 28.64
N ILE A 256 -1.76 -4.95 29.23
CA ILE A 256 -2.02 -6.38 28.99
C ILE A 256 -2.25 -6.62 27.48
N ARG A 257 -3.16 -5.87 26.86
CA ARG A 257 -3.43 -5.94 25.42
C ARG A 257 -2.15 -5.74 24.60
N ARG A 258 -1.32 -4.77 24.98
CA ARG A 258 -0.05 -4.45 24.30
C ARG A 258 0.96 -5.61 24.41
N TYR A 259 1.07 -6.24 25.57
CA TYR A 259 1.92 -7.42 25.77
C TYR A 259 1.44 -8.63 24.97
N MET A 260 0.13 -8.82 24.88
CA MET A 260 -0.52 -9.87 24.08
C MET A 260 -0.44 -9.63 22.57
N LYS A 261 -0.04 -8.43 22.11
CA LYS A 261 0.00 -8.04 20.69
C LYS A 261 -1.35 -8.22 19.98
N MET A 262 -2.44 -8.05 20.71
CA MET A 262 -3.79 -8.14 20.14
C MET A 262 -4.23 -6.79 19.61
N SER A 263 -4.99 -6.79 18.51
CA SER A 263 -5.72 -5.60 18.07
C SER A 263 -6.82 -5.24 19.08
N GLN A 264 -7.26 -3.98 19.08
CA GLN A 264 -8.33 -3.52 19.98
C GLN A 264 -9.60 -4.36 19.81
N SER A 265 -10.00 -4.64 18.57
CA SER A 265 -11.21 -5.43 18.26
C SER A 265 -11.12 -6.88 18.74
N GLN A 266 -9.94 -7.51 18.63
CA GLN A 266 -9.71 -8.85 19.18
C GLN A 266 -9.80 -8.85 20.70
N PHE A 267 -9.23 -7.84 21.36
CA PHE A 267 -9.28 -7.74 22.81
C PHE A 267 -10.71 -7.46 23.32
N ASP A 268 -11.47 -6.61 22.62
CA ASP A 268 -12.87 -6.31 22.91
C ASP A 268 -13.82 -7.48 22.60
N SER A 269 -13.35 -8.48 21.84
CA SER A 269 -14.08 -9.73 21.60
C SER A 269 -13.94 -10.75 22.72
N LEU A 270 -12.94 -10.59 23.59
CA LEU A 270 -12.77 -11.45 24.76
C LEU A 270 -13.91 -11.25 25.75
N GLU A 271 -14.32 -12.35 26.37
CA GLU A 271 -15.34 -12.33 27.42
C GLU A 271 -14.81 -11.59 28.66
N ASP A 272 -15.70 -10.93 29.40
CA ASP A 272 -15.31 -10.11 30.54
C ASP A 272 -14.65 -10.92 31.65
N HIS A 273 -15.08 -12.18 31.85
CA HIS A 273 -14.43 -13.10 32.77
C HIS A 273 -12.95 -13.33 32.43
N GLN A 274 -12.59 -13.35 31.14
CA GLN A 274 -11.19 -13.52 30.72
C GLN A 274 -10.37 -12.28 31.08
N LYS A 275 -10.94 -11.09 30.86
CA LYS A 275 -10.28 -9.82 31.22
C LYS A 275 -10.07 -9.72 32.74
N GLU A 276 -11.04 -10.18 33.53
CA GLU A 276 -10.91 -10.28 34.99
C GLU A 276 -9.78 -11.22 35.38
N THR A 277 -9.71 -12.44 34.81
CA THR A 277 -8.59 -13.35 35.11
C THR A 277 -7.21 -12.77 34.76
N PHE A 278 -7.11 -11.91 33.74
CA PHE A 278 -5.86 -11.23 33.40
C PHE A 278 -5.47 -10.18 34.44
N LEU A 279 -6.45 -9.49 35.02
CA LEU A 279 -6.25 -8.54 36.11
C LEU A 279 -5.86 -9.26 37.40
N GLU A 280 -6.53 -10.36 37.74
CA GLU A 280 -6.21 -11.18 38.92
C GLU A 280 -4.79 -11.74 38.85
N ARG A 281 -4.37 -12.23 37.67
CA ARG A 281 -3.00 -12.72 37.42
C ARG A 281 -1.96 -11.61 37.25
N GLN A 282 -2.38 -10.34 37.36
CA GLN A 282 -1.51 -9.17 37.24
C GLN A 282 -0.66 -9.16 35.97
N LEU A 283 -1.28 -9.50 34.83
CA LEU A 283 -0.56 -9.65 33.55
C LEU A 283 -0.04 -8.32 32.97
N TRP A 284 -0.33 -7.18 33.60
CA TRP A 284 0.30 -5.90 33.26
C TRP A 284 1.76 -5.84 33.73
N ILE A 285 2.19 -6.76 34.60
CA ILE A 285 3.59 -6.96 34.97
C ILE A 285 4.21 -7.92 33.95
N ARG A 286 5.31 -7.50 33.33
CA ARG A 286 5.93 -8.24 32.22
C ARG A 286 6.34 -9.66 32.58
N GLU A 287 6.90 -9.86 33.77
CA GLU A 287 7.35 -11.17 34.25
C GLU A 287 6.19 -12.17 34.38
N ASN A 288 5.09 -11.74 35.00
CA ASN A 288 3.87 -12.54 35.14
C ASN A 288 3.28 -12.91 33.78
N TYR A 289 3.29 -11.96 32.83
CA TYR A 289 2.87 -12.22 31.47
C TYR A 289 3.75 -13.26 30.75
N GLU A 290 5.07 -13.21 30.92
CA GLU A 290 5.98 -14.17 30.31
C GLU A 290 5.82 -15.59 30.88
N VAL A 291 5.45 -15.72 32.16
CA VAL A 291 5.05 -17.00 32.76
C VAL A 291 3.74 -17.48 32.14
N TYR A 292 2.70 -16.65 32.14
CA TYR A 292 1.39 -16.98 31.58
C TYR A 292 1.48 -17.40 30.10
N LYS A 293 2.28 -16.69 29.30
CA LYS A 293 2.50 -17.00 27.89
C LYS A 293 3.09 -18.40 27.72
N ARG A 294 4.07 -18.79 28.55
CA ARG A 294 4.65 -20.14 28.53
C ARG A 294 3.62 -21.20 28.91
N GLU A 295 2.81 -20.96 29.92
CA GLU A 295 1.72 -21.87 30.31
C GLU A 295 0.75 -22.12 29.13
N GLN A 296 0.32 -21.05 28.46
CA GLN A 296 -0.59 -21.15 27.32
C GLN A 296 0.04 -21.88 26.12
N GLU A 297 1.33 -21.63 25.84
CA GLU A 297 2.06 -22.36 24.79
C GLU A 297 2.20 -23.85 25.13
N GLU A 298 2.44 -24.21 26.39
CA GLU A 298 2.50 -25.60 26.84
C GLU A 298 1.14 -26.30 26.80
N GLU A 299 0.08 -25.63 27.25
CA GLU A 299 -1.29 -26.16 27.14
C GLU A 299 -1.68 -26.40 25.68
N LEU A 300 -1.36 -25.46 24.78
CA LEU A 300 -1.61 -25.61 23.36
C LEU A 300 -0.80 -26.79 22.79
N LYS A 301 0.49 -26.92 23.16
CA LYS A 301 1.32 -28.09 22.78
C LYS A 301 0.72 -29.40 23.29
N LYS A 302 0.23 -29.45 24.53
CA LYS A 302 -0.44 -30.64 25.09
C LYS A 302 -1.73 -30.96 24.34
N LYS A 303 -2.57 -29.96 24.05
CA LYS A 303 -3.80 -30.12 23.25
C LYS A 303 -3.50 -30.65 21.85
N MET A 304 -2.53 -30.06 21.16
CA MET A 304 -2.05 -30.54 19.84
C MET A 304 -1.45 -31.95 19.94
N ALA A 305 -0.73 -32.25 21.03
CA ALA A 305 -0.16 -33.57 21.25
C ALA A 305 -1.24 -34.64 21.51
N MET A 306 -2.35 -34.26 22.15
CA MET A 306 -3.48 -35.13 22.46
C MET A 306 -4.44 -35.32 21.29
N ASP A 307 -4.55 -34.33 20.40
CA ASP A 307 -5.43 -34.36 19.22
C ASP A 307 -5.17 -35.61 18.35
N PRO A 308 -6.18 -36.50 18.19
CA PRO A 308 -6.08 -37.70 17.38
C PRO A 308 -5.66 -37.44 15.93
N ARG A 309 -6.04 -36.29 15.35
CA ARG A 309 -5.70 -35.90 13.97
C ARG A 309 -4.22 -35.61 13.85
N TRP A 310 -3.68 -34.84 14.79
CA TRP A 310 -2.23 -34.56 14.88
C TRP A 310 -1.40 -35.80 15.23
N LYS A 311 -1.91 -36.71 16.08
CA LYS A 311 -1.28 -38.01 16.34
C LYS A 311 -1.24 -38.90 15.09
N ARG A 312 -2.27 -38.84 14.24
CA ARG A 312 -2.32 -39.57 12.96
C ARG A 312 -1.36 -38.97 11.95
N TYR A 313 -1.35 -37.66 11.80
CA TYR A 313 -0.43 -36.95 10.91
C TYR A 313 1.04 -37.14 11.31
N ARG A 314 1.39 -37.11 12.61
CA ARG A 314 2.74 -37.45 13.08
C ARG A 314 3.15 -38.89 12.78
N ARG A 315 2.23 -39.86 12.92
CA ARG A 315 2.48 -41.26 12.53
C ARG A 315 2.70 -41.40 11.03
N TRP A 316 1.88 -40.73 10.22
CA TRP A 316 2.03 -40.70 8.78
C TRP A 316 3.36 -40.03 8.35
N MET A 317 3.72 -38.87 8.89
CA MET A 317 5.03 -38.25 8.60
C MET A 317 6.21 -39.15 8.95
N LYS A 318 6.12 -39.93 10.04
CA LYS A 318 7.16 -40.89 10.44
C LYS A 318 7.25 -42.11 9.51
N ASN A 319 6.13 -42.55 8.96
CA ASN A 319 6.03 -43.79 8.20
C ASN A 319 6.07 -43.58 6.66
N GLU A 320 5.46 -42.51 6.16
CA GLU A 320 5.13 -42.28 4.74
C GLU A 320 5.32 -40.82 4.27
N GLY A 321 5.94 -39.95 5.10
CA GLY A 321 6.11 -38.54 4.77
C GLY A 321 7.06 -38.29 3.58
N PRO A 322 6.88 -37.16 2.85
CA PRO A 322 7.70 -36.79 1.69
C PRO A 322 9.12 -36.47 2.16
N GLY A 323 10.01 -37.46 2.07
CA GLY A 323 11.35 -37.38 2.63
C GLY A 323 11.97 -38.73 2.99
N ARG A 324 11.20 -39.83 2.99
CA ARG A 324 11.78 -41.18 2.98
C ARG A 324 12.28 -41.51 1.58
N LEU A 325 13.60 -41.59 1.40
CA LEU A 325 14.21 -42.46 0.40
C LEU A 325 13.94 -43.90 0.85
N THR A 326 12.82 -44.48 0.44
CA THR A 326 12.64 -45.94 0.52
C THR A 326 13.54 -46.57 -0.54
N PHE A 327 14.33 -47.58 -0.15
CA PHE A 327 14.96 -48.45 -1.14
C PHE A 327 13.83 -49.07 -1.95
N ILE A 328 13.90 -48.91 -3.27
CA ILE A 328 13.06 -49.66 -4.20
C ILE A 328 13.62 -51.09 -4.11
N ASP A 329 12.88 -51.99 -3.47
CA ASP A 329 13.18 -53.41 -3.58
C ASP A 329 12.80 -53.83 -5.01
N ASP A 330 13.80 -54.26 -5.78
CA ASP A 330 13.71 -54.74 -7.17
C ASP A 330 12.74 -55.92 -7.35
#